data_AF-A0A4R2QSL7-F1
#
_entry.id   AF-A0A4R2QSL7-F1
#
_cell.length_a   1.000
_cell.length_b   1.000
_cell.length_c   1.000
_cell.angle_alpha   90.00
_cell.angle_beta   90.00
_cell.angle_gamma   90.00
#
_symmetry.space_group_name_H-M   'P 1'
#
loop_
_entity.id
_entity.type
_entity.pdbx_description
1 polymer ?
#
loop_
_entity_poly.entity_id
_entity_poly.type
_entity_poly.pdbx_seq_one_letter_code
_entity_poly.pdbx_strand_id
1 'polypeptide(L)' 'MKAIASITIDNEFVIHDIRIIDGNNGMFVAMPSKRTPDGEFRDIAHPISSETRQKIQDAILNEYYRVEEESAEEVTIA' A
#
# COMPACT_ATOMS: atom_id res chain seq x y z
N MET A 1 9.36 -4.45 -4.79
CA MET A 1 7.88 -4.45 -4.72
C MET A 1 7.46 -5.78 -4.10
N LYS A 2 6.60 -5.76 -3.08
CA LYS A 2 6.21 -6.95 -2.31
C LYS A 2 4.76 -7.36 -2.58
N ALA A 3 3.84 -6.40 -2.63
CA ALA A 3 2.42 -6.66 -2.88
C ALA A 3 1.72 -5.45 -3.54
N ILE A 4 0.51 -5.70 -4.03
CA ILE A 4 -0.44 -4.68 -4.50
C ILE A 4 -1.64 -4.74 -3.56
N ALA A 5 -2.10 -3.58 -3.10
CA ALA A 5 -3.24 -3.42 -2.23
C ALA A 5 -4.32 -2.54 -2.88
N SER A 6 -5.54 -2.72 -2.39
CA SER A 6 -6.64 -1.76 -2.58
C SER A 6 -7.16 -1.38 -1.20
N ILE A 7 -7.57 -0.12 -1.03
CA ILE A 7 -8.19 0.35 0.22
C ILE A 7 -9.57 0.91 -0.05
N THR A 8 -10.44 0.78 0.95
CA THR A 8 -11.76 1.41 0.97
C THR A 8 -11.77 2.47 2.06
N ILE A 9 -12.14 3.69 1.71
CA ILE A 9 -12.27 4.83 2.62
C ILE A 9 -13.76 5.01 2.92
N ASP A 10 -14.09 5.03 4.22
CA ASP A 10 -15.43 5.26 4.76
C ASP A 10 -16.53 4.35 4.17
N ASN A 11 -16.16 3.16 3.67
CA ASN A 11 -17.05 2.23 2.95
C ASN A 11 -17.69 2.82 1.68
N GLU A 12 -17.15 3.91 1.15
CA GLU A 12 -17.77 4.68 0.07
C GLU A 12 -16.85 4.88 -1.13
N PHE A 13 -15.52 4.87 -0.92
CA PHE A 13 -14.56 5.18 -1.97
C PHE A 13 -13.41 4.19 -1.99
N VAL A 14 -13.12 3.60 -3.16
CA VAL A 14 -12.04 2.62 -3.31
C VAL A 14 -10.88 3.19 -4.11
N ILE A 15 -9.67 2.94 -3.64
CA ILE A 15 -8.43 3.24 -4.35
C ILE A 15 -7.70 1.93 -4.63
N HIS A 16 -7.45 1.67 -5.92
CA HIS A 16 -6.70 0.52 -6.41
C HIS A 16 -5.23 0.87 -6.67
N ASP A 17 -4.44 -0.16 -7.00
CA ASP A 17 -3.06 -0.05 -7.45
C ASP A 17 -2.10 0.63 -6.46
N ILE A 18 -2.36 0.49 -5.17
CA ILE A 18 -1.44 0.90 -4.12
C ILE A 18 -0.35 -0.17 -3.99
N ARG A 19 0.92 0.22 -3.96
CA ARG A 19 2.06 -0.71 -3.95
C ARG A 19 2.74 -0.72 -2.59
N ILE A 20 3.04 -1.91 -2.10
CA ILE A 20 3.88 -2.11 -0.92
C ILE A 20 5.31 -2.34 -1.41
N ILE A 21 6.24 -1.51 -0.94
CA ILE A 21 7.64 -1.48 -1.40
C ILE A 21 8.57 -1.65 -0.21
N ASP A 22 9.51 -2.58 -0.37
CA ASP A 22 10.67 -2.75 0.50
C ASP A 22 11.78 -1.84 0.00
N GLY A 23 11.97 -0.71 0.70
CA GLY A 23 12.99 0.29 0.39
C GLY A 23 14.18 0.20 1.35
N ASN A 24 15.20 1.02 1.09
CA ASN A 24 16.42 1.02 1.92
C ASN A 24 16.18 1.37 3.40
N ASN A 25 15.07 2.05 3.71
CA ASN A 25 14.70 2.48 5.06
C ASN A 25 13.50 1.69 5.61
N GLY A 26 13.26 0.49 5.07
CA GLY A 26 12.15 -0.37 5.44
C GLY A 26 10.95 -0.28 4.49
N MET A 27 9.87 -0.93 4.92
CA MET A 27 8.64 -1.08 4.16
C MET A 27 7.84 0.22 4.14
N PHE A 28 7.39 0.61 2.96
CA PHE A 28 6.54 1.78 2.77
C PHE A 28 5.50 1.56 1.69
N VAL A 29 4.49 2.43 1.68
CA VAL A 29 3.40 2.40 0.72
C VAL A 29 3.60 3.48 -0.35
N ALA A 30 3.57 3.06 -1.61
CA ALA A 30 3.56 3.95 -2.76
C ALA A 30 2.16 4.03 -3.37
N MET A 31 1.66 5.24 -3.52
CA MET A 31 0.35 5.52 -4.10
C MET A 31 0.27 5.12 -5.59
N PRO A 32 -0.95 4.93 -6.13
CA PRO A 32 -1.14 4.70 -7.55
C PRO A 32 -0.66 5.92 -8.34
N SER A 33 0.15 5.69 -9.37
CA SER A 33 0.76 6.77 -10.16
C SER A 33 0.64 6.51 -11.66
N LYS A 34 0.50 7.60 -12.43
CA LYS A 34 0.46 7.56 -13.89
C LYS A 34 1.62 8.33 -14.47
N ARG A 35 2.20 7.80 -15.55
CA ARG A 35 3.18 8.53 -16.35
C ARG A 35 2.46 9.63 -17.14
N THR A 36 2.95 10.85 -17.00
CA THR A 36 2.49 12.04 -17.71
C THR A 36 3.20 12.16 -19.08
N PRO A 37 2.68 12.95 -20.03
CA PRO A 37 3.27 13.05 -21.38
C PRO A 37 4.72 13.57 -21.41
N ASP A 38 5.11 14.36 -20.42
CA ASP A 38 6.49 14.84 -20.25
C ASP A 38 7.45 13.75 -19.72
N GLY A 39 6.91 12.59 -19.33
CA GLY A 39 7.63 11.43 -18.85
C GLY A 39 7.68 11.28 -17.33
N GLU A 40 7.20 12.27 -16.55
CA GLU A 40 7.18 12.20 -15.08
C GLU A 40 6.06 11.29 -14.56
N PHE A 41 6.26 10.68 -13.39
CA PHE A 41 5.20 9.97 -12.69
C PHE A 41 4.55 10.89 -11.66
N ARG A 42 3.22 10.93 -11.67
CA ARG A 42 2.43 11.64 -10.66
C ARG A 42 1.43 10.71 -10.03
N ASP A 43 1.26 10.85 -8.73
CA ASP A 43 0.26 10.12 -7.97
C ASP A 43 -1.14 10.53 -8.45
N ILE A 44 -1.95 9.54 -8.80
CA ILE A 44 -3.36 9.71 -9.19
C ILE A 44 -4.20 10.02 -7.95
N ALA A 45 -3.89 9.38 -6.83
CA ALA A 45 -4.51 9.61 -5.53
C ALA A 45 -3.41 9.74 -4.48
N HIS A 46 -3.45 10.78 -3.65
CA HIS A 46 -2.47 10.97 -2.58
C HIS A 46 -3.08 11.70 -1.39
N PRO A 47 -2.69 11.34 -0.15
CA PRO A 47 -3.07 12.08 1.04
C PRO A 47 -2.39 13.46 1.05
N ILE A 48 -3.15 14.49 1.45
CA ILE A 48 -2.63 15.87 1.57
C ILE A 48 -1.78 16.01 2.83
N SER A 49 -2.22 15.45 3.97
CA SER A 49 -1.53 15.57 5.25
C SER A 49 -0.66 14.35 5.56
N SER A 50 0.41 14.58 6.34
CA SER A 50 1.26 13.51 6.87
C SER A 50 0.48 12.54 7.77
N GLU A 51 -0.49 13.04 8.53
CA GLU A 51 -1.36 12.23 9.37
C GLU A 51 -2.17 11.22 8.55
N THR A 52 -2.83 11.67 7.47
CA THR A 52 -3.60 10.76 6.60
C THR A 52 -2.68 9.79 5.88
N ARG A 53 -1.48 10.24 5.49
CA ARG A 53 -0.44 9.37 4.92
C ARG A 53 -0.06 8.25 5.89
N GLN A 54 0.19 8.58 7.15
CA GLN A 54 0.53 7.60 8.17
C GLN A 54 -0.62 6.62 8.39
N LYS A 55 -1.86 7.11 8.51
CA LYS A 55 -3.05 6.27 8.67
C LYS A 55 -3.20 5.25 7.55
N ILE A 56 -3.01 5.68 6.28
CA ILE A 56 -3.08 4.77 5.14
C ILE A 56 -1.93 3.76 5.16
N GLN A 57 -0.71 4.22 5.45
CA GLN A 57 0.46 3.35 5.49
C GLN A 57 0.33 2.27 6.57
N ASP A 58 -0.06 2.66 7.78
CA ASP A 58 -0.23 1.73 8.91
C ASP A 58 -1.33 0.72 8.61
N ALA A 59 -2.49 1.16 8.11
CA ALA A 59 -3.59 0.26 7.76
C ALA A 59 -3.16 -0.83 6.75
N ILE A 60 -2.41 -0.44 5.71
CA ILE A 60 -1.96 -1.36 4.68
C ILE A 60 -0.85 -2.28 5.17
N LEU A 61 0.16 -1.74 5.86
CA LEU A 61 1.30 -2.54 6.33
C LEU A 61 0.88 -3.52 7.43
N ASN A 62 0.02 -3.11 8.36
CA ASN A 62 -0.49 -4.00 9.40
C ASN A 62 -1.25 -5.19 8.79
N GLU A 63 -2.10 -4.93 7.79
CA GLU A 63 -2.83 -5.99 7.10
C GLU A 63 -1.90 -6.89 6.27
N TYR A 64 -0.89 -6.31 5.61
CA TYR A 64 0.13 -7.07 4.90
C TYR A 64 0.86 -8.05 5.82
N TYR A 65 1.32 -7.58 6.99
CA TYR A 65 2.03 -8.45 7.94
C TYR A 65 1.12 -9.51 8.56
N ARG A 66 -0.15 -9.17 8.83
CA ARG A 66 -1.13 -10.14 9.33
C ARG A 66 -1.32 -11.30 8.35
N VAL A 67 -1.51 -10.99 7.06
CA VAL A 67 -1.67 -12.02 6.02
C VAL A 67 -0.37 -12.79 5.77
N GLU A 68 0.79 -12.13 5.85
CA GLU A 68 2.10 -12.78 5.72
C GLU A 68 2.32 -13.79 6.85
N GLU A 69 1.99 -13.44 8.09
CA GLU A 69 2.07 -14.33 9.26
C GLU A 69 1.09 -15.51 9.13
N GLU A 70 -0.18 -15.26 8.81
CA GLU A 70 -1.19 -16.30 8.57
C GLU A 70 -0.72 -17.29 7.48
N SER A 71 -0.14 -16.78 6.39
CA SER A 71 0.38 -17.63 5.31
C SER A 71 1.58 -18.48 5.72
N ALA A 72 2.42 -17.98 6.64
CA ALA A 72 3.57 -18.72 7.15
C ALA A 72 3.15 -19.85 8.10
N GLU A 73 2.10 -19.62 8.90
CA GLU A 73 1.52 -20.65 9.77
C GLU A 73 0.86 -21.78 8.95
N GLU A 74 0.09 -21.44 7.90
CA GLU A 74 -0.53 -22.44 7.02
C GLU A 74 0.50 -23.36 6.34
N VAL A 75 1.63 -22.80 5.89
CA VAL A 75 2.72 -23.59 5.28
C VAL A 75 3.41 -24.50 6.28
N THR A 76 3.44 -24.14 7.57
CA THR A 76 4.10 -24.94 8.62
C THR A 76 3.25 -26.12 9.07
N ILE A 77 1.93 -26.05 8.89
CA ILE A 77 0.96 -27.07 9.32
C ILE A 77 0.65 -28.09 8.19
N ALA A 78 1.06 -27.80 6.95
CA ALA A 78 0.90 -28.65 5.76
C ALA A 78 2.11 -29.58 5.52
#